data_AF-A0A176S6Z1-F1
#
_entry.id   AF-A0A176S6Z1-F1
#
_cell.length_a   1.000
_cell.length_b   1.000
_cell.length_c   1.000
_cell.angle_alpha   90.00
_cell.angle_beta   90.00
_cell.angle_gamma   90.00
#
_symmetry.space_group_name_H-M   'P 1'
#
loop_
_entity.id
_entity.type
_entity.pdbx_description
1 polymer ?
#
loop_
_entity_poly.entity_id
_entity_poly.type
_entity_poly.pdbx_seq_one_letter_code
_entity_poly.pdbx_strand_id
1 'polypeptide(L)'
;MEFYRLGAKGVYVPIERVDEDLIQSSVLPGFQFRISDLFNKPSPEEMIDDPVYQGFVLPGYSEAKKMVQRAQRRALKAEQRIQVEAQRAQVEAQRAQAAEAEIARLKALLAEK
;
A
#
# COMPACT_ATOMS: atom_id res chain seq x y z
N MET A 1 14.97 -20.62 -26.02
CA MET A 1 15.54 -21.54 -25.01
C MET A 1 14.46 -22.56 -24.69
N GLU A 2 14.77 -23.85 -24.76
CA GLU A 2 13.77 -24.92 -24.53
C GLU A 2 13.92 -25.48 -23.11
N PHE A 3 12.79 -25.76 -22.45
CA PHE A 3 12.77 -26.38 -21.12
C PHE A 3 12.25 -27.80 -21.26
N TYR A 4 12.78 -28.71 -20.44
CA TYR A 4 12.46 -30.13 -20.51
C TYR A 4 12.03 -30.64 -19.14
N ARG A 5 11.13 -31.63 -19.15
CA ARG A 5 10.77 -32.43 -17.98
C ARG A 5 11.15 -33.88 -18.21
N LEU A 6 11.40 -34.61 -17.13
CA LEU A 6 11.61 -36.05 -17.21
C LEU A 6 10.26 -36.75 -17.48
N GLY A 7 10.16 -37.44 -18.61
CA GLY A 7 8.99 -38.25 -18.95
C GLY A 7 8.98 -39.61 -18.25
N ALA A 8 7.84 -40.30 -18.27
CA ALA A 8 7.64 -41.58 -17.59
C ALA A 8 8.60 -42.71 -18.05
N LYS A 9 9.18 -42.57 -19.24
CA LYS A 9 10.17 -43.51 -19.81
C LYS A 9 11.63 -43.14 -19.51
N GLY A 10 11.87 -42.17 -18.63
CA GLY A 10 13.20 -41.63 -18.33
C GLY A 10 13.80 -40.76 -19.44
N VAL A 11 12.98 -40.38 -20.43
CA VAL A 11 13.39 -39.51 -21.55
C VAL A 11 12.92 -38.09 -21.28
N TYR A 12 13.79 -37.11 -21.49
CA TYR A 12 13.44 -35.69 -21.40
C TYR A 12 12.52 -35.29 -22.54
N VAL A 13 11.36 -34.72 -22.19
CA VAL A 13 10.38 -34.20 -23.14
C VAL A 13 10.23 -32.69 -22.93
N PRO A 14 10.05 -31.90 -24.01
CA PRO A 14 9.89 -30.46 -23.89
C PRO A 14 8.65 -30.10 -23.07
N ILE A 15 8.74 -29.01 -22.31
CA ILE A 15 7.62 -28.38 -21.61
C ILE A 15 6.96 -27.40 -22.58
N GLU A 16 5.66 -27.55 -22.78
CA GLU A 16 4.88 -26.61 -23.59
C GLU A 16 4.86 -25.23 -22.92
N ARG A 17 5.13 -24.20 -23.73
CA ARG A 17 5.02 -22.82 -23.26
C ARG A 17 3.57 -22.39 -23.34
N VAL A 18 3.15 -21.60 -22.37
CA VAL A 18 1.82 -20.98 -22.36
C VAL A 18 1.78 -19.81 -23.33
N ASP A 19 2.90 -19.09 -23.44
CA ASP A 19 3.11 -17.98 -24.36
C ASP A 19 4.60 -17.94 -24.77
N GLU A 20 5.02 -17.03 -25.64
CA GLU A 20 6.41 -16.93 -26.14
C GLU A 20 7.44 -16.91 -25.00
N ASP A 21 7.11 -16.21 -23.91
CA ASP A 21 7.98 -15.98 -22.76
C ASP A 21 7.51 -16.68 -21.48
N LEU A 22 6.30 -17.25 -21.43
CA LEU A 22 5.73 -17.80 -20.18
C LEU A 22 5.75 -19.33 -20.16
N ILE A 23 6.33 -19.89 -19.10
CA ILE A 23 6.40 -21.34 -18.87
C ILE A 23 5.64 -21.70 -17.60
N GLN A 24 4.80 -22.72 -17.68
CA GLN A 24 4.13 -23.30 -16.53
C GLN A 24 4.77 -24.64 -16.16
N SER A 25 5.06 -24.82 -14.87
CA SER A 25 5.60 -26.07 -14.36
C SER A 25 4.53 -27.14 -14.31
N SER A 26 4.86 -28.30 -14.88
CA SER A 26 4.05 -29.52 -14.77
C SER A 26 4.27 -30.27 -13.46
N VAL A 27 5.34 -29.95 -12.73
CA VAL A 27 5.71 -30.60 -11.46
C VAL A 27 5.18 -29.82 -10.26
N LEU A 28 5.14 -28.49 -10.35
CA LEU A 28 4.63 -27.60 -9.33
C LEU A 28 3.34 -26.95 -9.85
N PRO A 29 2.15 -27.46 -9.49
CA PRO A 29 0.89 -26.92 -9.97
C PRO A 29 0.77 -25.42 -9.68
N GLY A 30 0.44 -24.66 -10.72
CA GLY A 30 0.32 -23.21 -10.67
C GLY A 30 1.64 -22.45 -10.78
N PHE A 31 2.80 -23.09 -10.58
CA PHE A 31 4.08 -22.38 -10.68
C PHE A 31 4.37 -22.01 -12.13
N GLN A 32 4.67 -20.74 -12.36
CA GLN A 32 4.94 -20.19 -13.66
C GLN A 32 6.06 -19.15 -13.55
N PHE A 33 6.82 -18.98 -14.62
CA PHE A 33 7.89 -18.00 -14.70
C PHE A 33 8.12 -17.57 -16.15
N ARG A 34 8.71 -16.38 -16.32
CA ARG A 34 9.12 -15.89 -17.63
C ARG A 34 10.54 -16.31 -17.97
N ILE A 35 10.80 -16.63 -19.24
CA ILE A 35 12.15 -16.99 -19.70
C ILE A 35 13.07 -15.77 -19.60
N SER A 36 12.57 -14.59 -19.97
CA SER A 36 13.28 -13.32 -19.85
C SER A 36 13.75 -13.02 -18.42
N ASP A 37 12.95 -13.39 -17.42
CA ASP A 37 13.25 -13.15 -16.00
C ASP A 37 14.43 -13.97 -15.47
N LEU A 38 14.82 -15.06 -16.16
CA LEU A 38 16.06 -15.78 -15.85
C LEU A 38 17.32 -14.94 -16.12
N PHE A 39 17.22 -14.01 -17.07
CA PHE A 39 18.32 -13.11 -17.45
C PHE A 39 18.18 -11.75 -16.77
N ASN A 40 16.97 -11.20 -16.75
CA ASN A 40 16.67 -9.90 -16.14
C ASN A 40 16.81 -9.93 -14.61
N LYS A 41 16.56 -11.10 -13.99
CA LYS A 41 16.65 -11.32 -12.54
C LYS A 41 15.89 -10.23 -11.76
N PRO A 42 14.57 -10.10 -11.96
CA PRO A 42 13.77 -9.14 -11.22
C PRO A 42 13.95 -9.35 -9.71
N SER A 43 13.94 -8.25 -8.97
CA SER A 43 14.01 -8.29 -7.52
C SER A 43 12.78 -8.95 -6.91
N PRO A 44 12.87 -9.55 -5.70
CA PRO A 44 11.72 -10.08 -5.01
C PRO A 44 10.58 -9.06 -4.87
N GLU A 45 10.92 -7.78 -4.66
CA GLU A 45 9.96 -6.68 -4.55
C GLU A 45 9.16 -6.47 -5.84
N GLU A 46 9.80 -6.53 -7.00
CA GLU A 46 9.14 -6.44 -8.31
C GLU A 46 8.26 -7.67 -8.58
N MET A 47 8.76 -8.86 -8.22
CA MET A 47 8.02 -10.11 -8.41
C MET A 47 6.76 -10.20 -7.52
N ILE A 48 6.79 -9.64 -6.31
CA ILE A 48 5.62 -9.63 -5.40
C ILE A 48 4.42 -8.93 -6.03
N ASP A 49 4.64 -7.85 -6.78
CA ASP A 49 3.57 -7.08 -7.39
C ASP A 49 3.18 -7.63 -8.79
N ASP A 50 3.93 -8.59 -9.34
CA ASP A 50 3.69 -9.19 -10.66
C ASP A 50 2.66 -10.35 -10.60
N PRO A 51 1.59 -10.34 -11.40
CA PRO A 51 0.59 -11.41 -11.45
C PRO A 51 1.14 -12.82 -11.71
N VAL A 52 2.27 -12.95 -12.41
CA VAL A 52 2.91 -14.24 -12.70
C VAL A 52 3.50 -14.87 -11.43
N TYR A 53 3.99 -14.05 -10.51
CA TYR A 53 4.75 -14.50 -9.33
C TYR A 53 4.01 -14.32 -8.01
N GLN A 54 2.94 -13.52 -7.97
CA GLN A 54 2.13 -13.23 -6.77
C GLN A 54 1.71 -14.47 -5.98
N GLY A 55 1.44 -15.59 -6.64
CA GLY A 55 1.04 -16.84 -5.99
C GLY A 55 2.19 -17.60 -5.31
N PHE A 56 3.44 -17.28 -5.62
CA PHE A 56 4.63 -18.04 -5.22
C PHE A 56 5.63 -17.21 -4.41
N VAL A 57 5.75 -15.93 -4.72
CA VAL A 57 6.68 -15.04 -4.03
C VAL A 57 5.97 -14.44 -2.82
N LEU A 58 6.31 -14.98 -1.65
CA LEU A 58 5.88 -14.49 -0.33
C LEU A 58 4.35 -14.29 -0.24
N PRO A 59 3.54 -15.35 -0.31
CA PRO A 59 2.07 -15.25 -0.37
C PRO A 59 1.44 -14.48 0.82
N GLY A 60 2.13 -14.35 1.95
CA GLY A 60 1.70 -13.53 3.09
C GLY A 60 2.15 -12.06 3.05
N TYR A 61 3.11 -11.71 2.20
CA TYR A 61 3.68 -10.36 2.14
C TYR A 61 2.71 -9.36 1.52
N SER A 62 1.98 -9.74 0.48
CA SER A 62 0.98 -8.86 -0.15
C SER A 62 -0.12 -8.45 0.82
N GLU A 63 -0.58 -9.37 1.67
CA GLU A 63 -1.55 -9.05 2.72
C GLU A 63 -0.93 -8.19 3.83
N ALA A 64 0.30 -8.48 4.27
CA ALA A 64 1.02 -7.65 5.22
C ALA A 64 1.22 -6.20 4.70
N LYS A 65 1.63 -6.04 3.44
CA LYS A 65 1.80 -4.75 2.76
C LYS A 65 0.48 -3.97 2.75
N LYS A 66 -0.64 -4.61 2.39
CA LYS A 66 -1.98 -4.00 2.44
C LYS A 66 -2.37 -3.57 3.86
N MET A 67 -2.07 -4.38 4.87
CA MET A 67 -2.38 -4.06 6.27
C MET A 67 -1.60 -2.85 6.76
N VAL A 68 -0.30 -2.77 6.46
CA VAL A 68 0.55 -1.61 6.78
C VAL A 68 0.04 -0.35 6.10
N GLN A 69 -0.26 -0.40 4.79
CA GLN A 69 -0.81 0.74 4.06
C GLN A 69 -2.14 1.23 4.64
N ARG A 70 -3.02 0.30 5.02
CA ARG A 70 -4.30 0.64 5.69
C ARG A 70 -4.07 1.30 7.05
N ALA A 71 -3.13 0.80 7.84
CA ALA A 71 -2.79 1.38 9.14
C ALA A 71 -2.24 2.81 8.98
N GLN A 72 -1.30 3.02 8.05
CA GLN A 72 -0.75 4.35 7.75
C GLN A 72 -1.84 5.33 7.30
N ARG A 73 -2.75 4.90 6.42
CA ARG A 73 -3.86 5.74 5.96
C ARG A 73 -4.81 6.13 7.10
N ARG A 74 -5.04 5.21 8.06
CA ARG A 74 -5.84 5.49 9.25
C ARG A 74 -5.15 6.48 10.18
N ALA A 75 -3.84 6.31 10.41
CA ALA A 75 -3.05 7.23 11.22
C ALA A 75 -3.08 8.66 10.66
N LEU A 76 -2.79 8.81 9.36
CA LEU A 76 -2.83 10.11 8.69
C LEU A 76 -4.21 10.78 8.80
N LYS A 77 -5.29 10.01 8.63
CA LYS A 77 -6.66 10.53 8.77
C LYS A 77 -7.00 10.93 10.20
N ALA A 78 -6.47 10.23 11.20
CA ALA A 78 -6.65 10.58 12.61
C ALA A 78 -5.90 11.88 12.94
N GLU A 79 -4.64 12.02 12.50
CA GLU A 79 -3.85 13.24 12.67
C GLU A 79 -4.54 14.46 12.04
N GLN A 80 -5.05 14.31 10.81
CA GLN A 80 -5.81 15.38 10.15
C GLN A 80 -7.04 15.80 10.94
N ARG A 81 -7.75 14.85 11.56
CA ARG A 81 -8.93 15.17 12.39
C ARG A 81 -8.53 15.94 13.64
N ILE A 82 -7.48 15.51 14.33
CA ILE A 82 -6.94 16.19 15.51
C ILE A 82 -6.53 17.62 15.15
N GLN A 83 -5.85 17.82 14.02
CA GLN A 83 -5.46 19.15 13.57
C GLN A 83 -6.65 20.06 13.27
N VAL A 84 -7.67 19.55 12.57
CA VAL A 84 -8.88 20.33 12.27
C VAL A 84 -9.64 20.68 13.54
N GLU A 85 -9.75 19.75 14.49
CA GLU A 85 -10.41 19.99 15.77
C GLU A 85 -9.65 21.02 16.62
N ALA A 86 -8.32 20.91 16.69
CA ALA A 86 -7.48 21.89 17.38
C ALA A 86 -7.61 23.29 16.77
N GLN A 87 -7.63 23.40 15.44
CA GLN A 87 -7.85 24.69 14.76
C GLN A 87 -9.22 25.27 15.09
N ARG A 88 -10.28 24.44 15.11
CA ARG A 88 -11.63 24.90 15.46
C ARG A 88 -11.69 25.41 16.91
N ALA A 89 -11.14 24.66 17.85
CA ALA A 89 -11.07 25.07 19.25
C ALA A 89 -10.29 26.38 19.42
N GLN A 90 -9.20 26.56 18.68
CA GLN A 90 -8.40 27.78 18.72
C GLN A 90 -9.16 28.99 18.17
N VAL A 91 -9.89 28.83 17.06
CA VAL A 91 -10.74 29.89 16.49
C VAL A 91 -11.88 30.25 17.44
N GLU A 92 -12.51 29.27 18.09
CA GLU A 92 -13.56 29.51 19.06
C GLU A 92 -13.04 30.25 20.31
N ALA A 93 -11.89 29.83 20.83
CA ALA A 93 -11.24 30.51 21.96
C ALA A 93 -10.90 31.98 21.63
N GLN A 94 -10.36 32.24 20.43
CA GLN A 94 -10.08 33.61 19.98
C GLN A 94 -11.35 34.46 19.87
N ARG A 95 -12.46 33.88 19.37
CA ARG A 95 -13.75 34.59 19.29
C ARG A 95 -14.31 34.91 20.67
N ALA A 96 -14.22 33.98 21.62
CA ALA A 96 -14.64 34.19 22.99
C ALA A 96 -13.83 35.33 23.65
N GLN A 97 -12.50 35.29 23.53
CA GLN A 97 -11.62 36.35 24.04
C GLN A 97 -11.91 37.72 23.43
N ALA A 98 -12.15 37.78 22.11
CA ALA A 98 -12.50 39.04 21.44
C ALA A 98 -13.85 39.59 21.92
N ALA A 99 -14.85 38.72 22.12
CA ALA A 99 -16.15 39.14 22.65
C ALA A 99 -16.05 39.65 24.10
N GLU A 100 -15.27 38.98 24.95
CA GLU A 100 -15.01 39.42 26.33
C GLU A 100 -14.30 40.78 26.37
N ALA A 101 -13.29 40.98 25.52
CA ALA A 101 -12.58 42.25 25.42
C ALA A 101 -13.50 43.41 24.99
N GLU A 102 -14.39 43.17 24.03
CA GLU A 102 -15.33 44.19 23.57
C GLU A 102 -16.38 44.51 24.64
N ILE A 103 -16.89 43.50 25.36
CA ILE A 103 -17.80 43.71 26.50
C ILE A 103 -17.11 44.55 27.59
N ALA A 104 -15.85 44.24 27.92
CA ALA A 104 -15.09 45.00 28.90
C ALA A 104 -14.89 46.46 28.46
N ARG A 105 -14.58 46.68 27.18
CA ARG A 105 -14.42 48.02 26.59
C ARG A 105 -15.71 48.85 26.65
N LEU A 106 -16.85 48.25 26.28
CA LEU A 106 -18.16 48.93 26.33
C LEU A 106 -18.56 49.28 27.76
N LYS A 107 -18.27 48.40 28.73
CA LYS A 107 -18.51 48.67 30.16
C LYS A 107 -17.67 49.85 30.66
N ALA A 108 -16.40 49.94 30.27
CA ALA A 108 -15.55 51.07 30.65
C ALA A 108 -16.07 52.40 30.10
N LEU A 109 -16.49 52.42 28.82
CA LEU A 109 -17.09 53.60 28.18
C LEU A 109 -18.41 54.08 28.83
N LEU A 110 -19.21 53.14 29.35
CA LEU A 110 -20.44 53.46 30.08
C LEU A 110 -20.18 53.96 31.50
N ALA A 111 -19.07 53.57 32.13
CA ALA A 111 -18.69 53.99 33.47
C ALA A 111 -18.07 55.40 33.52
N GLU A 112 -17.60 55.93 32.38
CA GLU A 112 -17.04 57.28 32.26
C GLU A 112 -18.08 58.36 31.86
N LYS A 113 -19.36 58.00 31.70
CA LYS A 113 -20.48 58.92 31.46
C LYS A 113 -21.34 59.10 32.70
#